data_AF-A0AA45G859-F1
#
_entry.id   AF-A0AA45G859-F1
#
_cell.length_a   1.000
_cell.length_b   1.000
_cell.length_c   1.000
_cell.angle_alpha   90.00
_cell.angle_beta   90.00
_cell.angle_gamma   90.00
#
_symmetry.space_group_name_H-M   'P 1'
#
loop_
_entity.id
_entity.type
_entity.pdbx_description
1 polymer ?
#
loop_
_entity_poly.entity_id
_entity_poly.type
_entity_poly.pdbx_seq_one_letter_code
_entity_poly.pdbx_strand_id
1 'polypeptide(L)'
;MVAKWTFASGYQTIAEMKRRGENFRAAVRSSSVEFDSSGSDWAGSAGDAARNLSRMHADDARITANVIEDIADQAGQLFDQLKPEAQVVKEALDEVDHSEYQLLCNDDGKVYSKLSNEEWIEKWGPSAVYKLPLKEAKEHDLTSKITAALSRIEIIDKTGFEKLNSNMEKLSRAVQEGANKLPSDKDLAEIMRKYQTKASKKSYLFPPPWLRTALKAIGMDKTPEMLTEEEIAIILSLNHGDPAAFAASVYDFYKIKERAENEAWAQFPHDVDPHNRKNLVDSGYSDAFRHTYWNALMTRRFGADFAKAYGTAHEGLGGNAPAREAMDLYNNEVGRKIAMENPNASPEELATKVRASISNGDNIVVGHDLQIHRSTADGAAHADGKGTGVPRTTGIPMPAN
;
A
#
# COMPACT_ATOMS: atom_id res chain seq x y z
N MET A 1 1.91 0.30 -21.60
CA MET A 1 2.16 -1.03 -20.98
C MET A 1 0.91 -1.91 -20.89
N VAL A 2 -0.24 -1.40 -20.40
CA VAL A 2 -1.50 -2.14 -20.22
C VAL A 2 -1.96 -2.92 -21.47
N ALA A 3 -1.83 -2.36 -22.66
CA ALA A 3 -2.27 -3.01 -23.92
C ALA A 3 -1.58 -4.35 -24.24
N LYS A 4 -0.48 -4.68 -23.55
CA LYS A 4 0.25 -5.94 -23.68
C LYS A 4 -0.16 -7.00 -22.64
N TRP A 5 -1.06 -6.66 -21.73
CA TRP A 5 -1.47 -7.57 -20.66
C TRP A 5 -2.17 -8.81 -21.22
N THR A 6 -1.84 -9.96 -20.64
CA THR A 6 -2.54 -11.23 -20.87
C THR A 6 -2.87 -11.84 -19.51
N PHE A 7 -4.05 -12.43 -19.38
CA PHE A 7 -4.55 -12.95 -18.10
C PHE A 7 -4.45 -14.48 -18.00
N ALA A 8 -4.00 -15.16 -19.07
CA ALA A 8 -4.00 -16.62 -19.15
C ALA A 8 -3.12 -17.27 -18.06
N SER A 9 -1.89 -16.77 -17.86
CA SER A 9 -1.01 -17.23 -16.78
C SER A 9 -1.60 -16.94 -15.40
N GLY A 10 -2.31 -15.81 -15.25
CA GLY A 10 -3.03 -15.46 -14.02
C GLY A 10 -4.09 -16.50 -13.65
N TYR A 11 -4.96 -16.88 -14.59
CA TYR A 11 -5.97 -17.92 -14.35
C TYR A 11 -5.35 -19.30 -14.10
N GLN A 12 -4.23 -19.62 -14.73
CA GLN A 12 -3.48 -20.86 -14.44
C GLN A 12 -2.98 -20.88 -12.99
N THR A 13 -2.42 -19.76 -12.51
CA THR A 13 -2.00 -19.62 -11.11
C THR A 13 -3.18 -19.78 -10.15
N ILE A 14 -4.34 -19.18 -10.44
CA ILE A 14 -5.57 -19.32 -9.64
C ILE A 14 -6.00 -20.79 -9.54
N ALA A 15 -6.02 -21.51 -10.65
CA ALA A 15 -6.38 -22.94 -10.67
C ALA A 15 -5.40 -23.77 -9.82
N GLU A 16 -4.10 -23.48 -9.92
CA GLU A 16 -3.08 -24.17 -9.14
C GLU A 16 -3.15 -23.85 -7.64
N MET A 17 -3.46 -22.61 -7.26
CA MET A 17 -3.68 -22.21 -5.86
C MET A 17 -4.83 -23.00 -5.24
N LYS A 18 -5.98 -23.08 -5.93
CA LYS A 18 -7.14 -23.86 -5.46
C LYS A 18 -6.79 -25.34 -5.29
N ARG A 19 -6.16 -25.93 -6.31
CA ARG A 19 -5.72 -27.33 -6.26
C ARG A 19 -4.77 -27.60 -5.09
N ARG A 20 -3.87 -26.66 -4.78
CA ARG A 20 -2.96 -26.78 -3.62
C ARG A 20 -3.70 -26.64 -2.29
N GLY A 21 -4.64 -25.71 -2.17
CA GLY A 21 -5.49 -25.57 -0.99
C GLY A 21 -6.27 -26.87 -0.69
N GLU A 22 -6.91 -27.43 -1.71
CA GLU A 22 -7.64 -28.70 -1.62
C GLU A 22 -6.74 -29.85 -1.18
N ASN A 23 -5.58 -30.03 -1.82
CA ASN A 23 -4.64 -31.09 -1.50
C ASN A 23 -4.08 -30.94 -0.08
N PHE A 24 -3.74 -29.72 0.34
CA PHE A 24 -3.24 -29.44 1.69
C PHE A 24 -4.28 -29.79 2.75
N ARG A 25 -5.53 -29.34 2.57
CA ARG A 25 -6.65 -29.66 3.46
C ARG A 25 -6.92 -31.16 3.53
N ALA A 26 -6.89 -31.85 2.39
CA ALA A 26 -7.12 -33.30 2.33
C ALA A 26 -6.00 -34.08 3.05
N ALA A 27 -4.74 -33.72 2.83
CA ALA A 27 -3.59 -34.37 3.46
C ALA A 27 -3.64 -34.24 4.99
N VAL A 28 -3.82 -33.04 5.52
CA VAL A 28 -3.85 -32.82 6.98
C VAL A 28 -5.08 -33.49 7.62
N ARG A 29 -6.23 -33.47 6.94
CA ARG A 29 -7.42 -34.19 7.41
C ARG A 29 -7.18 -35.70 7.51
N SER A 30 -6.52 -36.30 6.52
CA SER A 30 -6.18 -37.73 6.53
C SER A 30 -5.30 -38.06 7.74
N SER A 31 -4.22 -37.30 7.95
CA SER A 31 -3.33 -37.48 9.10
C SER A 31 -4.04 -37.29 10.44
N SER A 32 -4.97 -36.34 10.53
CA SER A 32 -5.76 -36.12 11.74
C SER A 32 -6.66 -37.32 12.09
N VAL A 33 -7.31 -37.91 11.09
CA VAL A 33 -8.13 -39.12 11.26
C VAL A 33 -7.30 -40.32 11.72
N GLU A 34 -6.11 -40.52 11.13
CA GLU A 34 -5.18 -41.57 11.58
C GLU A 34 -4.79 -41.37 13.04
N PHE A 35 -4.47 -40.14 13.43
CA PHE A 35 -4.10 -39.80 14.79
C PHE A 35 -5.27 -40.02 15.77
N ASP A 36 -6.49 -39.66 15.40
CA ASP A 36 -7.69 -39.89 16.19
C ASP A 36 -7.95 -41.39 16.44
N SER A 37 -7.58 -42.24 15.48
CA SER A 37 -7.71 -43.70 15.60
C SER A 37 -6.67 -44.38 16.52
N SER A 38 -5.62 -43.66 16.94
CA SER A 38 -4.50 -44.19 17.75
C SER A 38 -4.84 -44.54 19.21
N GLY A 39 -6.12 -44.48 19.61
CA GLY A 39 -6.53 -44.56 21.02
C GLY A 39 -6.07 -45.84 21.75
N SER A 40 -6.03 -46.98 21.06
CA SER A 40 -5.54 -48.25 21.62
C SER A 40 -4.02 -48.30 21.74
N ASP A 41 -3.32 -47.67 20.80
CA ASP A 41 -1.87 -47.78 20.63
C ASP A 41 -1.13 -46.74 21.48
N TRP A 42 -1.77 -45.58 21.68
CA TRP A 42 -1.29 -44.51 22.54
C TRP A 42 -2.39 -44.02 23.49
N ALA A 43 -2.61 -44.83 24.52
CA ALA A 43 -3.57 -44.55 25.58
C ALA A 43 -3.02 -43.57 26.64
N GLY A 44 -3.93 -42.96 27.40
CA GLY A 44 -3.62 -42.06 28.50
C GLY A 44 -3.54 -40.58 28.11
N SER A 45 -3.31 -39.72 29.11
CA SER A 45 -3.40 -38.27 28.98
C SER A 45 -2.45 -37.68 27.92
N ALA A 46 -1.28 -38.26 27.73
CA ALA A 46 -0.34 -37.83 26.69
C ALA A 46 -0.89 -38.10 25.27
N GLY A 47 -1.49 -39.27 25.04
CA GLY A 47 -2.12 -39.60 23.77
C GLY A 47 -3.37 -38.74 23.51
N ASP A 48 -4.16 -38.48 24.55
CA ASP A 48 -5.33 -37.58 24.44
C ASP A 48 -4.91 -36.15 24.08
N ALA A 49 -3.87 -35.62 24.73
CA ALA A 49 -3.32 -34.31 24.44
C ALA A 49 -2.81 -34.22 22.99
N ALA A 50 -2.14 -35.27 22.51
CA ALA A 50 -1.63 -35.28 21.15
C ALA A 50 -2.74 -35.38 20.10
N ARG A 51 -3.82 -36.14 20.37
CA ARG A 51 -5.02 -36.19 19.51
C ARG A 51 -5.71 -34.83 19.45
N ASN A 52 -5.85 -34.16 20.58
CA ASN A 52 -6.36 -32.79 20.64
C ASN A 52 -5.51 -31.82 19.81
N LEU A 53 -4.18 -31.89 19.94
CA LEU A 53 -3.26 -31.06 19.17
C LEU A 53 -3.34 -31.34 17.67
N SER A 54 -3.43 -32.61 17.26
CA SER A 54 -3.62 -33.02 15.87
C SER A 54 -4.90 -32.42 15.27
N ARG A 55 -6.02 -32.46 16.01
CA ARG A 55 -7.29 -31.83 15.59
C ARG A 55 -7.16 -30.31 15.46
N MET A 56 -6.50 -29.64 16.40
CA MET A 56 -6.22 -28.20 16.31
C MET A 56 -5.41 -27.85 15.06
N HIS A 57 -4.32 -28.58 14.80
CA HIS A 57 -3.52 -28.37 13.58
C HIS A 57 -4.33 -28.62 12.30
N ALA A 58 -5.25 -29.59 12.31
CA ALA A 58 -6.14 -29.84 11.18
C ALA A 58 -7.12 -28.69 10.93
N ASP A 59 -7.65 -28.09 11.98
CA ASP A 59 -8.48 -26.90 11.88
C ASP A 59 -7.70 -25.68 11.37
N ASP A 60 -6.49 -25.45 11.87
CA ASP A 60 -5.59 -24.39 11.39
C ASP A 60 -5.24 -24.55 9.90
N ALA A 61 -4.95 -25.79 9.47
CA ALA A 61 -4.69 -26.13 8.08
C ALA A 61 -5.92 -25.91 7.19
N ARG A 62 -7.11 -26.29 7.68
CA ARG A 62 -8.37 -26.07 6.96
C ARG A 62 -8.65 -24.57 6.78
N ILE A 63 -8.45 -23.76 7.81
CA ILE A 63 -8.59 -22.30 7.72
C ILE A 63 -7.60 -21.74 6.71
N THR A 64 -6.34 -22.14 6.77
CA THR A 64 -5.31 -21.72 5.82
C THR A 64 -5.66 -22.07 4.37
N ALA A 65 -6.16 -23.30 4.12
CA ALA A 65 -6.61 -23.71 2.79
C ALA A 65 -7.75 -22.84 2.28
N ASN A 66 -8.74 -22.54 3.13
CA ASN A 66 -9.84 -21.65 2.77
C ASN A 66 -9.35 -20.24 2.43
N VAL A 67 -8.36 -19.71 3.15
CA VAL A 67 -7.74 -18.41 2.84
C VAL A 67 -7.06 -18.42 1.47
N ILE A 68 -6.32 -19.48 1.13
CA ILE A 68 -5.69 -19.62 -0.19
C ILE A 68 -6.75 -19.66 -1.31
N GLU A 69 -7.84 -20.39 -1.09
CA GLU A 69 -8.96 -20.49 -2.04
C GLU A 69 -9.69 -19.15 -2.20
N ASP A 70 -9.97 -18.43 -1.10
CA ASP A 70 -10.59 -17.09 -1.11
C ASP A 70 -9.75 -16.08 -1.91
N ILE A 71 -8.42 -16.09 -1.73
CA ILE A 71 -7.49 -15.23 -2.48
C ILE A 71 -7.55 -15.57 -3.96
N ALA A 72 -7.55 -16.86 -4.31
CA ALA A 72 -7.62 -17.31 -5.68
C ALA A 72 -8.93 -16.89 -6.36
N ASP A 73 -10.06 -17.00 -5.66
CA ASP A 73 -11.37 -16.55 -6.15
C ASP A 73 -11.42 -15.03 -6.38
N GLN A 74 -10.93 -14.25 -5.40
CA GLN A 74 -10.90 -12.79 -5.52
C GLN A 74 -9.97 -12.33 -6.64
N ALA A 75 -8.80 -12.97 -6.80
CA ALA A 75 -7.90 -12.68 -7.92
C ALA A 75 -8.57 -12.94 -9.27
N GLY A 76 -9.36 -14.01 -9.38
CA GLY A 76 -10.15 -14.31 -10.57
C GLY A 76 -11.16 -13.21 -10.88
N GLN A 77 -11.91 -12.75 -9.88
CA GLN A 77 -12.87 -11.66 -10.01
C GLN A 77 -12.19 -10.33 -10.42
N LEU A 78 -10.96 -10.08 -9.98
CA LEU A 78 -10.19 -8.90 -10.38
C LEU A 78 -9.74 -9.01 -11.84
N PHE A 79 -9.29 -10.18 -12.29
CA PHE A 79 -8.97 -10.39 -13.70
C PHE A 79 -10.19 -10.24 -14.61
N ASP A 80 -11.35 -10.71 -14.17
CA ASP A 80 -12.62 -10.53 -14.91
C ASP A 80 -13.02 -9.05 -15.05
N GLN A 81 -12.63 -8.20 -14.09
CA GLN A 81 -12.84 -6.75 -14.14
C GLN A 81 -11.76 -6.02 -14.97
N LEU A 82 -10.49 -6.40 -14.83
CA LEU A 82 -9.36 -5.75 -15.53
C LEU A 82 -9.35 -6.06 -17.03
N LYS A 83 -9.72 -7.29 -17.41
CA LYS A 83 -9.68 -7.77 -18.79
C LYS A 83 -10.48 -6.89 -19.78
N PRO A 84 -11.76 -6.55 -19.54
CA PRO A 84 -12.50 -5.69 -20.46
C PRO A 84 -11.89 -4.27 -20.55
N GLU A 85 -11.37 -3.71 -19.45
CA GLU A 85 -10.74 -2.38 -19.49
C GLU A 85 -9.43 -2.37 -20.26
N ALA A 86 -8.59 -3.40 -20.10
CA ALA A 86 -7.38 -3.56 -20.89
C ALA A 86 -7.70 -3.73 -22.39
N GLN A 87 -8.80 -4.38 -22.71
CA GLN A 87 -9.29 -4.52 -24.09
C GLN A 87 -9.72 -3.16 -24.67
N VAL A 88 -10.42 -2.31 -23.92
CA VAL A 88 -10.76 -0.94 -24.34
C VAL A 88 -9.52 -0.14 -24.70
N VAL A 89 -8.47 -0.19 -23.86
CA VAL A 89 -7.20 0.50 -24.14
C VAL A 89 -6.56 -0.04 -25.42
N LYS A 90 -6.56 -1.37 -25.61
CA LYS A 90 -5.97 -2.01 -26.79
C LYS A 90 -6.70 -1.63 -28.08
N GLU A 91 -8.03 -1.65 -28.08
CA GLU A 91 -8.85 -1.27 -29.24
C GLU A 91 -8.71 0.22 -29.57
N ALA A 92 -8.68 1.09 -28.55
CA ALA A 92 -8.46 2.51 -28.77
C ALA A 92 -7.06 2.81 -29.35
N LEU A 93 -6.03 2.10 -28.90
CA LEU A 93 -4.68 2.22 -29.47
C LEU A 93 -4.59 1.68 -30.90
N ASP A 94 -5.31 0.59 -31.21
CA ASP A 94 -5.43 0.10 -32.59
C ASP A 94 -6.10 1.15 -33.49
N GLU A 95 -7.12 1.86 -33.00
CA GLU A 95 -7.72 3.01 -33.70
C GLU A 95 -6.75 4.19 -33.86
N VAL A 96 -5.87 4.45 -32.88
CA VAL A 96 -4.81 5.47 -32.99
C VAL A 96 -3.85 5.09 -34.13
N ASP A 97 -3.37 3.85 -34.14
CA ASP A 97 -2.39 3.34 -35.09
C ASP A 97 -2.92 3.31 -36.53
N HIS A 98 -4.22 3.07 -36.72
CA HIS A 98 -4.87 3.00 -38.03
C HIS A 98 -5.60 4.29 -38.45
N SER A 99 -5.50 5.36 -37.65
CA SER A 99 -6.19 6.63 -37.94
C SER A 99 -5.62 7.35 -39.16
N GLU A 100 -6.50 7.87 -40.03
CA GLU A 100 -6.08 8.73 -41.17
C GLU A 100 -5.41 10.04 -40.71
N TYR A 101 -5.58 10.42 -39.44
CA TYR A 101 -5.08 11.66 -38.86
C TYR A 101 -3.66 11.56 -38.26
N GLN A 102 -2.93 10.46 -38.50
CA GLN A 102 -1.56 10.26 -38.00
C GLN A 102 -1.44 10.50 -36.49
N LEU A 103 -2.32 9.85 -35.74
CA LEU A 103 -2.42 10.04 -34.30
C LEU A 103 -1.29 9.32 -33.56
N LEU A 104 -0.96 9.84 -32.38
CA LEU A 104 -0.03 9.28 -31.41
C LEU A 104 -0.69 9.34 -30.03
N CYS A 105 -0.31 8.41 -29.15
CA CYS A 105 -0.72 8.42 -27.75
C CYS A 105 0.52 8.53 -26.86
N ASN A 106 0.53 9.45 -25.90
CA ASN A 106 1.58 9.50 -24.88
C ASN A 106 1.32 8.52 -23.73
N ASP A 107 2.23 8.46 -22.77
CA ASP A 107 2.14 7.56 -21.60
C ASP A 107 0.96 7.88 -20.67
N ASP A 108 0.48 9.12 -20.65
CA ASP A 108 -0.68 9.55 -19.87
C ASP A 108 -2.03 9.21 -20.54
N GLY A 109 -2.00 8.60 -21.74
CA GLY A 109 -3.20 8.25 -22.49
C GLY A 109 -3.78 9.39 -23.32
N LYS A 110 -3.06 10.51 -23.45
CA LYS A 110 -3.47 11.64 -24.30
C LYS A 110 -3.14 11.34 -25.76
N VAL A 111 -4.16 11.46 -26.61
CA VAL A 111 -4.05 11.28 -28.05
C VAL A 111 -3.93 12.64 -28.74
N TYR A 112 -3.01 12.72 -29.69
CA TYR A 112 -2.74 13.92 -30.47
C TYR A 112 -2.23 13.55 -31.86
N SER A 113 -2.50 14.40 -32.85
CA SER A 113 -1.93 14.28 -34.18
C SER A 113 -0.44 14.61 -34.20
N LYS A 114 0.31 13.85 -34.99
CA LYS A 114 1.72 14.12 -35.29
C LYS A 114 1.93 15.48 -35.96
N LEU A 115 1.02 15.87 -36.85
CA LEU A 115 1.02 17.18 -37.49
C LEU A 115 0.18 18.17 -36.67
N SER A 116 0.64 19.41 -36.62
CA SER A 116 -0.11 20.54 -36.07
C SER A 116 -1.37 20.83 -36.89
N ASN A 117 -2.29 21.60 -36.29
CA ASN A 117 -3.49 22.05 -37.00
C ASN A 117 -3.14 22.90 -38.23
N GLU A 118 -2.07 23.70 -38.17
CA GLU A 118 -1.59 24.52 -39.30
C GLU A 118 -1.12 23.65 -40.47
N GLU A 119 -0.27 22.66 -40.20
CA GLU A 119 0.20 21.70 -41.22
C GLU A 119 -0.96 20.91 -41.85
N TRP A 120 -1.99 20.59 -41.06
CA TRP A 120 -3.20 19.95 -41.59
C TRP A 120 -4.05 20.90 -42.44
N ILE A 121 -4.15 22.18 -42.08
CA ILE A 121 -4.86 23.18 -42.88
C ILE A 121 -4.17 23.34 -44.24
N GLU A 122 -2.84 23.41 -44.28
CA GLU A 122 -2.07 23.46 -45.52
C GLU A 122 -2.31 22.22 -46.38
N LYS A 123 -2.30 21.03 -45.76
CA LYS A 123 -2.45 19.75 -46.46
C LYS A 123 -3.87 19.48 -46.97
N TRP A 124 -4.91 19.89 -46.24
CA TRP A 124 -6.31 19.65 -46.61
C TRP A 124 -6.93 20.82 -47.39
N GLY A 125 -6.31 21.99 -47.36
CA GLY A 125 -6.79 23.19 -48.05
C GLY A 125 -8.24 23.51 -47.67
N PRO A 126 -9.14 23.74 -48.65
CA PRO A 126 -10.56 24.04 -48.38
C PRO A 126 -11.29 22.97 -47.54
N SER A 127 -10.81 21.72 -47.56
CA SER A 127 -11.42 20.63 -46.80
C SER A 127 -11.14 20.69 -45.30
N ALA A 128 -10.17 21.51 -44.87
CA ALA A 128 -9.82 21.64 -43.46
C ALA A 128 -11.00 22.09 -42.59
N VAL A 129 -11.93 22.89 -43.14
CA VAL A 129 -13.09 23.41 -42.40
C VAL A 129 -13.97 22.31 -41.79
N TYR A 130 -14.03 21.13 -42.43
CA TYR A 130 -14.81 19.99 -41.91
C TYR A 130 -13.92 18.85 -41.41
N LYS A 131 -12.70 18.68 -41.93
CA LYS A 131 -11.78 17.63 -41.45
C LYS A 131 -11.12 17.96 -40.11
N LEU A 132 -10.82 19.23 -39.84
CA LEU A 132 -10.14 19.62 -38.61
C LEU A 132 -11.02 19.36 -37.36
N PRO A 133 -12.32 19.72 -37.35
CA PRO A 133 -13.20 19.36 -36.23
C PRO A 133 -13.35 17.85 -36.04
N LEU A 134 -13.38 17.06 -37.12
CA LEU A 134 -13.46 15.59 -37.04
C LEU A 134 -12.18 14.98 -36.44
N LYS A 135 -11.00 15.47 -36.83
CA LYS A 135 -9.73 15.10 -36.20
C LYS A 135 -9.74 15.41 -34.72
N GLU A 136 -10.06 16.64 -34.34
CA GLU A 136 -10.07 17.07 -32.94
C GLU A 136 -11.08 16.28 -32.10
N ALA A 137 -12.26 15.99 -32.67
CA ALA A 137 -13.24 15.11 -32.05
C ALA A 137 -12.69 13.69 -31.85
N LYS A 138 -11.96 13.14 -32.82
CA LYS A 138 -11.34 11.80 -32.72
C LYS A 138 -10.22 11.77 -31.68
N GLU A 139 -9.36 12.80 -31.64
CA GLU A 139 -8.33 12.97 -30.60
C GLU A 139 -8.95 13.01 -29.21
N HIS A 140 -10.02 13.80 -29.04
CA HIS A 140 -10.73 13.92 -27.77
C HIS A 140 -11.43 12.63 -27.36
N ASP A 141 -12.15 11.97 -28.27
CA ASP A 141 -12.85 10.70 -28.03
C ASP A 141 -11.87 9.60 -27.59
N LEU A 142 -10.78 9.41 -28.34
CA LEU A 142 -9.76 8.42 -28.02
C LEU A 142 -9.03 8.72 -26.71
N THR A 143 -8.68 9.99 -26.48
CA THR A 143 -8.12 10.42 -25.18
C THR A 143 -9.06 10.08 -24.04
N SER A 144 -10.35 10.41 -24.19
CA SER A 144 -11.36 10.15 -23.16
C SER A 144 -11.53 8.65 -22.88
N LYS A 145 -11.59 7.83 -23.94
CA LYS A 145 -11.68 6.37 -23.82
C LYS A 145 -10.48 5.77 -23.08
N ILE A 146 -9.27 6.13 -23.50
CA ILE A 146 -8.03 5.58 -22.92
C ILE A 146 -7.89 6.03 -21.48
N THR A 147 -7.98 7.33 -21.20
CA THR A 147 -7.81 7.87 -19.84
C THR A 147 -8.86 7.35 -18.86
N ALA A 148 -10.12 7.17 -19.30
CA ALA A 148 -11.16 6.60 -18.47
C ALA A 148 -10.93 5.11 -18.16
N ALA A 149 -10.49 4.32 -19.15
CA ALA A 149 -10.16 2.91 -18.94
C ALA A 149 -8.93 2.75 -18.03
N LEU A 150 -7.87 3.53 -18.24
CA LEU A 150 -6.70 3.56 -17.35
C LEU A 150 -7.08 3.93 -15.91
N SER A 151 -7.96 4.92 -15.74
CA SER A 151 -8.47 5.31 -14.41
C SER A 151 -9.24 4.17 -13.73
N ARG A 152 -10.08 3.44 -14.47
CA ARG A 152 -10.80 2.27 -13.93
C ARG A 152 -9.86 1.12 -13.57
N ILE A 153 -8.85 0.85 -14.41
CA ILE A 153 -7.80 -0.13 -14.13
C ILE A 153 -7.06 0.21 -12.84
N GLU A 154 -6.67 1.48 -12.67
CA GLU A 154 -5.98 1.93 -11.47
C GLU A 154 -6.84 1.74 -10.20
N ILE A 155 -8.16 2.00 -10.29
CA ILE A 155 -9.08 1.76 -9.18
C ILE A 155 -9.20 0.25 -8.88
N ILE A 156 -9.38 -0.58 -9.90
CA ILE A 156 -9.51 -2.04 -9.73
C ILE A 156 -8.23 -2.62 -9.13
N ASP A 157 -7.06 -2.21 -9.63
CA ASP A 157 -5.75 -2.66 -9.15
C ASP A 157 -5.56 -2.30 -7.67
N LYS A 158 -5.75 -1.03 -7.30
CA LYS A 158 -5.55 -0.58 -5.92
C LYS A 158 -6.55 -1.19 -4.95
N THR A 159 -7.84 -1.19 -5.27
CA THR A 159 -8.88 -1.80 -4.40
C THR A 159 -8.75 -3.32 -4.35
N GLY A 160 -8.28 -3.94 -5.43
CA GLY A 160 -8.02 -5.37 -5.51
C GLY A 160 -6.88 -5.80 -4.62
N PHE A 161 -5.77 -5.04 -4.62
CA PHE A 161 -4.61 -5.28 -3.76
C PHE A 161 -5.01 -5.33 -2.28
N GLU A 162 -5.77 -4.34 -1.80
CA GLU A 162 -6.23 -4.29 -0.41
C GLU A 162 -7.13 -5.48 -0.04
N LYS A 163 -8.08 -5.85 -0.92
CA LYS A 163 -8.97 -6.99 -0.71
C LYS A 163 -8.18 -8.29 -0.61
N LEU A 164 -7.25 -8.53 -1.54
CA LEU A 164 -6.40 -9.72 -1.53
C LEU A 164 -5.63 -9.83 -0.23
N ASN A 165 -5.03 -8.73 0.22
CA ASN A 165 -4.24 -8.70 1.46
C ASN A 165 -5.09 -8.91 2.71
N SER A 166 -6.30 -8.38 2.74
CA SER A 166 -7.22 -8.55 3.89
C SER A 166 -7.57 -10.01 4.17
N ASN A 167 -7.37 -10.94 3.22
CA ASN A 167 -7.56 -12.37 3.49
C ASN A 167 -6.53 -12.94 4.47
N MET A 168 -5.35 -12.33 4.59
CA MET A 168 -4.33 -12.78 5.56
C MET A 168 -4.79 -12.63 7.01
N GLU A 169 -5.72 -11.69 7.27
CA GLU A 169 -6.36 -11.51 8.59
C GLU A 169 -7.28 -12.67 8.97
N LYS A 170 -7.71 -13.49 8.00
CA LYS A 170 -8.59 -14.64 8.25
C LYS A 170 -7.82 -15.88 8.69
N LEU A 171 -6.49 -15.86 8.62
CA LEU A 171 -5.66 -16.94 9.15
C LEU A 171 -5.90 -17.09 10.66
N SER A 172 -5.72 -18.30 11.18
CA SER A 172 -5.86 -18.50 12.62
C SER A 172 -4.75 -17.78 13.38
N ARG A 173 -5.03 -17.41 14.64
CA ARG A 173 -4.04 -16.78 15.51
C ARG A 173 -2.75 -17.59 15.59
N ALA A 174 -2.85 -18.92 15.67
CA ALA A 174 -1.69 -19.81 15.73
C ALA A 174 -0.84 -19.76 14.44
N VAL A 175 -1.48 -19.68 13.27
CA VAL A 175 -0.77 -19.55 11.99
C VAL A 175 -0.13 -18.17 11.87
N GLN A 176 -0.84 -17.11 12.27
CA GLN A 176 -0.29 -15.74 12.29
C GLN A 176 0.94 -15.64 13.20
N GLU A 177 0.85 -16.16 14.43
CA GLU A 177 1.97 -16.18 15.37
C GLU A 177 3.12 -17.09 14.89
N GLY A 178 2.80 -18.26 14.32
CA GLY A 178 3.80 -19.23 13.84
C GLY A 178 4.52 -18.78 12.56
N ALA A 179 3.88 -18.00 11.72
CA ALA A 179 4.48 -17.44 10.51
C ALA A 179 5.46 -16.29 10.80
N ASN A 180 5.31 -15.63 11.96
CA ASN A 180 6.08 -14.47 12.34
C ASN A 180 7.15 -14.83 13.37
N LYS A 181 8.40 -14.81 12.93
CA LYS A 181 9.54 -14.95 13.84
C LYS A 181 9.61 -13.69 14.71
N LEU A 182 9.57 -13.86 16.03
CA LEU A 182 9.79 -12.78 16.98
C LEU A 182 11.29 -12.54 17.22
N PRO A 183 11.69 -11.29 17.50
CA PRO A 183 13.03 -10.98 17.99
C PRO A 183 13.38 -11.77 19.26
N SER A 184 14.66 -12.14 19.40
CA SER A 184 15.16 -12.77 20.63
C SER A 184 15.19 -11.80 21.81
N ASP A 185 15.33 -10.50 21.52
CA ASP A 185 15.24 -9.42 22.51
C ASP A 185 13.78 -9.28 22.97
N LYS A 186 13.57 -9.31 24.29
CA LYS A 186 12.23 -9.32 24.88
C LYS A 186 11.48 -8.00 24.66
N ASP A 187 12.17 -6.87 24.71
CA ASP A 187 11.56 -5.56 24.55
C ASP A 187 11.13 -5.36 23.09
N LEU A 188 11.97 -5.79 22.15
CA LEU A 188 11.61 -5.79 20.73
C LEU A 188 10.45 -6.77 20.46
N ALA A 189 10.46 -7.97 21.04
CA ALA A 189 9.34 -8.90 20.91
C ALA A 189 8.03 -8.32 21.47
N GLU A 190 8.09 -7.59 22.58
CA GLU A 190 6.92 -6.90 23.15
C GLU A 190 6.44 -5.77 22.24
N ILE A 191 7.35 -4.95 21.71
CA ILE A 191 7.02 -3.91 20.73
C ILE A 191 6.34 -4.53 19.50
N MET A 192 6.92 -5.58 18.92
CA MET A 192 6.35 -6.24 17.76
C MET A 192 4.91 -6.71 18.03
N ARG A 193 4.64 -7.30 19.21
CA ARG A 193 3.29 -7.72 19.60
C ARG A 193 2.35 -6.55 19.85
N LYS A 194 2.81 -5.49 20.52
CA LYS A 194 1.99 -4.35 20.96
C LYS A 194 1.56 -3.47 19.80
N TYR A 195 2.49 -3.21 18.89
CA TYR A 195 2.32 -2.26 17.79
C TYR A 195 1.82 -2.99 16.56
N GLN A 196 0.55 -3.40 16.58
CA GLN A 196 -0.19 -4.00 15.47
C GLN A 196 -1.61 -3.41 15.47
N THR A 197 -2.22 -3.23 14.29
CA THR A 197 -3.55 -2.66 14.13
C THR A 197 -4.47 -3.61 13.38
N LYS A 198 -5.79 -3.37 13.51
CA LYS A 198 -6.76 -4.11 12.71
C LYS A 198 -6.77 -3.54 11.31
N ALA A 199 -6.71 -4.42 10.31
CA ALA A 199 -6.87 -4.00 8.93
C ALA A 199 -8.20 -3.25 8.72
N SER A 200 -8.12 -2.14 8.00
CA SER A 200 -9.29 -1.44 7.46
C SER A 200 -10.03 -2.35 6.47
N LYS A 201 -11.34 -2.17 6.39
CA LYS A 201 -12.21 -2.98 5.53
C LYS A 201 -12.48 -2.35 4.16
N LYS A 202 -12.24 -1.05 4.03
CA LYS A 202 -12.59 -0.28 2.83
C LYS A 202 -11.65 0.91 2.65
N SER A 203 -11.34 1.18 1.39
CA SER A 203 -10.64 2.39 1.00
C SER A 203 -11.37 3.07 -0.15
N TYR A 204 -11.17 4.38 -0.28
CA TYR A 204 -11.79 5.21 -1.31
C TYR A 204 -10.78 6.19 -1.88
N LEU A 205 -11.02 6.64 -3.12
CA LEU A 205 -10.25 7.73 -3.71
C LEU A 205 -10.52 9.04 -2.96
N PHE A 206 -9.45 9.66 -2.48
CA PHE A 206 -9.46 10.95 -1.80
C PHE A 206 -8.36 11.86 -2.40
N PRO A 207 -8.62 13.15 -2.65
CA PRO A 207 -9.82 13.91 -2.31
C PRO A 207 -10.96 13.70 -3.31
N PRO A 208 -12.24 13.79 -2.89
CA PRO A 208 -13.39 13.78 -3.81
C PRO A 208 -13.38 15.00 -4.74
N PRO A 209 -14.10 14.95 -5.89
CA PRO A 209 -14.01 15.98 -6.93
C PRO A 209 -14.17 17.43 -6.45
N TRP A 210 -15.14 17.71 -5.60
CA TRP A 210 -15.38 19.06 -5.07
C TRP A 210 -14.20 19.57 -4.23
N LEU A 211 -13.58 18.70 -3.43
CA LEU A 211 -12.44 19.06 -2.59
C LEU A 211 -11.19 19.27 -3.44
N ARG A 212 -11.01 18.50 -4.52
CA ARG A 212 -9.93 18.76 -5.49
C ARG A 212 -10.06 20.13 -6.13
N THR A 213 -11.29 20.52 -6.52
CA THR A 213 -11.52 21.86 -7.08
C THR A 213 -11.14 22.95 -6.08
N ALA A 214 -11.51 22.77 -4.80
CA ALA A 214 -11.13 23.71 -3.73
C ALA A 214 -9.60 23.76 -3.50
N LEU A 215 -8.93 22.59 -3.44
CA LEU A 215 -7.47 22.50 -3.29
C LEU A 215 -6.74 23.14 -4.47
N LYS A 216 -7.22 22.91 -5.70
CA LYS A 216 -6.65 23.50 -6.92
C LYS A 216 -6.76 25.02 -6.92
N ALA A 217 -7.85 25.57 -6.41
CA ALA A 217 -8.04 27.02 -6.28
C ALA A 217 -7.02 27.68 -5.33
N ILE A 218 -6.47 26.94 -4.38
CA ILE A 218 -5.41 27.39 -3.46
C ILE A 218 -4.01 26.90 -3.86
N GLY A 219 -3.83 26.49 -5.12
CA GLY A 219 -2.53 26.15 -5.69
C GLY A 219 -2.05 24.72 -5.41
N MET A 220 -2.94 23.80 -5.00
CA MET A 220 -2.61 22.39 -4.79
C MET A 220 -3.38 21.49 -5.77
N ASP A 221 -2.70 21.01 -6.79
CA ASP A 221 -3.23 19.97 -7.70
C ASP A 221 -2.84 18.59 -7.17
N LYS A 222 -3.79 17.89 -6.54
CA LYS A 222 -3.58 16.54 -6.01
C LYS A 222 -4.36 15.52 -6.83
N THR A 223 -3.61 14.54 -7.33
CA THR A 223 -4.17 13.30 -7.87
C THR A 223 -4.79 12.51 -6.72
N PRO A 224 -6.02 11.99 -6.88
CA PRO A 224 -6.64 11.15 -5.87
C PRO A 224 -5.78 9.93 -5.52
N GLU A 225 -5.60 9.68 -4.24
CA GLU A 225 -4.95 8.51 -3.67
C GLU A 225 -5.99 7.65 -2.95
N MET A 226 -5.71 6.35 -2.80
CA MET A 226 -6.58 5.48 -2.00
C MET A 226 -6.23 5.67 -0.53
N LEU A 227 -7.23 6.10 0.24
CA LEU A 227 -7.17 6.20 1.70
C LEU A 227 -8.24 5.28 2.30
N THR A 228 -7.94 4.70 3.45
CA THR A 228 -8.89 3.92 4.23
C THR A 228 -10.10 4.77 4.65
N GLU A 229 -11.23 4.12 4.91
CA GLU A 229 -12.43 4.77 5.45
C GLU A 229 -12.12 5.55 6.74
N GLU A 230 -11.27 4.98 7.59
CA GLU A 230 -10.80 5.57 8.84
C GLU A 230 -9.94 6.81 8.61
N GLU A 231 -8.95 6.76 7.70
CA GLU A 231 -8.13 7.93 7.34
C GLU A 231 -9.00 9.08 6.82
N ILE A 232 -9.97 8.77 5.95
CA ILE A 232 -10.89 9.79 5.40
C ILE A 232 -11.74 10.39 6.50
N ALA A 233 -12.30 9.57 7.40
CA ALA A 233 -13.11 10.07 8.52
C ALA A 233 -12.31 11.01 9.44
N ILE A 234 -11.03 10.68 9.68
CA ILE A 234 -10.12 11.50 10.48
C ILE A 234 -9.78 12.82 9.76
N ILE A 235 -9.49 12.80 8.46
CA ILE A 235 -9.25 14.04 7.71
C ILE A 235 -10.52 14.91 7.73
N LEU A 236 -11.70 14.31 7.50
CA LEU A 236 -12.97 15.03 7.51
C LEU A 236 -13.30 15.63 8.89
N SER A 237 -12.75 15.10 9.99
CA SER A 237 -12.94 15.68 11.33
C SER A 237 -12.28 17.04 11.50
N LEU A 238 -11.38 17.44 10.60
CA LEU A 238 -10.81 18.80 10.53
C LEU A 238 -11.82 19.84 10.03
N ASN A 239 -12.97 19.41 9.52
CA ASN A 239 -14.03 20.30 9.06
C ASN A 239 -14.89 20.77 10.24
N HIS A 240 -14.65 22.00 10.70
CA HIS A 240 -15.41 22.63 11.78
C HIS A 240 -16.47 23.63 11.26
N GLY A 241 -16.94 23.46 10.02
CA GLY A 241 -18.00 24.29 9.44
C GLY A 241 -17.51 25.49 8.61
N ASP A 242 -16.19 25.67 8.48
CA ASP A 242 -15.57 26.66 7.59
C ASP A 242 -14.84 25.94 6.43
N PRO A 243 -15.38 26.01 5.19
CA PRO A 243 -14.79 25.37 4.03
C PRO A 243 -13.38 25.85 3.68
N ALA A 244 -13.06 27.13 3.91
CA ALA A 244 -11.74 27.68 3.59
C ALA A 244 -10.69 27.20 4.61
N ALA A 245 -11.04 27.22 5.90
CA ALA A 245 -10.19 26.66 6.95
C ALA A 245 -10.00 25.15 6.78
N PHE A 246 -11.04 24.43 6.36
CA PHE A 246 -10.93 23.01 6.06
C PHE A 246 -9.98 22.74 4.88
N ALA A 247 -10.11 23.47 3.78
CA ALA A 247 -9.20 23.34 2.63
C ALA A 247 -7.74 23.65 3.02
N ALA A 248 -7.51 24.67 3.85
CA ALA A 248 -6.19 24.98 4.39
C ALA A 248 -5.64 23.86 5.29
N SER A 249 -6.46 23.25 6.14
CA SER A 249 -6.05 22.10 6.97
C SER A 249 -5.69 20.88 6.11
N VAL A 250 -6.45 20.60 5.06
CA VAL A 250 -6.14 19.51 4.10
C VAL A 250 -4.86 19.84 3.31
N TYR A 251 -4.65 21.10 2.94
CA TYR A 251 -3.40 21.55 2.33
C TYR A 251 -2.20 21.29 3.25
N ASP A 252 -2.29 21.71 4.53
CA ASP A 252 -1.23 21.50 5.52
C ASP A 252 -0.97 20.01 5.75
N PHE A 253 -2.02 19.18 5.80
CA PHE A 253 -1.90 17.73 5.92
C PHE A 253 -1.06 17.12 4.79
N TYR A 254 -1.34 17.46 3.54
CA TYR A 254 -0.53 17.00 2.40
C TYR A 254 0.89 17.56 2.40
N LYS A 255 1.06 18.83 2.80
CA LYS A 255 2.38 19.46 2.89
C LYS A 255 3.26 18.85 3.98
N ILE A 256 2.67 18.43 5.08
CA ILE A 256 3.37 17.75 6.18
C ILE A 256 3.94 16.41 5.71
N LYS A 257 3.17 15.62 4.94
CA LYS A 257 3.65 14.36 4.33
C LYS A 257 4.82 14.62 3.37
N GLU A 258 4.64 15.53 2.41
CA GLU A 258 5.67 15.91 1.42
C GLU A 258 6.96 16.40 2.12
N ARG A 259 6.82 17.21 3.18
CA ARG A 259 7.96 17.71 3.95
C ARG A 259 8.70 16.58 4.65
N ALA A 260 8.00 15.65 5.28
CA ALA A 260 8.62 14.55 5.98
C ALA A 260 9.40 13.63 5.02
N GLU A 261 8.85 13.36 3.83
CA GLU A 261 9.51 12.60 2.77
C GLU A 261 10.79 13.29 2.28
N ASN A 262 10.71 14.60 1.98
CA ASN A 262 11.86 15.36 1.49
C ASN A 262 12.97 15.50 2.55
N GLU A 263 12.60 15.69 3.82
CA GLU A 263 13.57 15.81 4.91
C GLU A 263 14.26 14.46 5.19
N ALA A 264 13.50 13.36 5.17
CA ALA A 264 14.06 12.01 5.30
C ALA A 264 15.10 11.73 4.21
N TRP A 265 14.82 12.15 2.97
CA TRP A 265 15.78 12.06 1.88
C TRP A 265 17.03 12.90 2.12
N ALA A 266 16.87 14.16 2.52
CA ALA A 266 17.99 15.06 2.76
C ALA A 266 18.93 14.56 3.86
N GLN A 267 18.39 13.92 4.90
CA GLN A 267 19.17 13.44 6.04
C GLN A 267 19.74 12.03 5.86
N PHE A 268 19.20 11.24 4.93
CA PHE A 268 19.61 9.88 4.62
C PHE A 268 19.77 9.65 3.10
N PRO A 269 20.64 10.41 2.40
CA PRO A 269 20.76 10.37 0.94
C PRO A 269 21.38 9.07 0.40
N HIS A 270 22.04 8.28 1.24
CA HIS A 270 22.66 7.00 0.87
C HIS A 270 21.73 5.80 1.05
N ASP A 271 20.60 6.01 1.71
CA ASP A 271 19.62 4.97 2.02
C ASP A 271 18.50 4.90 0.95
N VAL A 272 18.68 5.62 -0.17
CA VAL A 272 17.71 5.70 -1.27
C VAL A 272 18.32 5.24 -2.59
N ASP A 273 17.57 4.48 -3.38
CA ASP A 273 17.96 4.14 -4.75
C ASP A 273 17.76 5.37 -5.67
N PRO A 274 18.83 5.97 -6.23
CA PRO A 274 18.71 7.14 -7.09
C PRO A 274 17.96 6.88 -8.41
N HIS A 275 17.80 5.61 -8.81
CA HIS A 275 17.06 5.21 -10.00
C HIS A 275 15.58 4.90 -9.74
N ASN A 276 15.18 4.78 -8.47
CA ASN A 276 13.79 4.53 -8.10
C ASN A 276 13.33 5.43 -6.95
N ARG A 277 13.12 6.72 -7.28
CA ARG A 277 12.70 7.76 -6.34
C ARG A 277 11.33 7.52 -5.68
N LYS A 278 10.55 6.52 -6.10
CA LYS A 278 9.30 6.11 -5.44
C LYS A 278 9.50 5.07 -4.34
N ASN A 279 10.68 4.47 -4.23
CA ASN A 279 11.03 3.47 -3.21
C ASN A 279 11.81 4.07 -2.01
N LEU A 280 11.56 5.34 -1.67
CA LEU A 280 12.01 5.96 -0.40
C LEU A 280 11.62 5.15 0.86
N VAL A 281 10.70 4.19 0.69
CA VAL A 281 9.95 3.45 1.72
C VAL A 281 10.69 2.22 2.25
N ASP A 282 11.86 1.87 1.72
CA ASP A 282 12.43 0.52 1.95
C ASP A 282 13.78 0.51 2.69
N SER A 283 14.25 1.65 3.21
CA SER A 283 15.43 1.71 4.08
C SER A 283 15.06 2.02 5.52
N GLY A 284 15.48 1.16 6.44
CA GLY A 284 15.01 1.19 7.83
C GLY A 284 15.19 2.53 8.55
N TYR A 285 16.27 3.28 8.27
CA TYR A 285 16.56 4.55 8.93
C TYR A 285 15.85 5.76 8.32
N SER A 286 15.84 5.89 6.99
CA SER A 286 15.12 6.97 6.31
C SER A 286 13.62 6.86 6.60
N ASP A 287 13.08 5.64 6.61
CA ASP A 287 11.68 5.40 6.88
C ASP A 287 11.31 5.65 8.35
N ALA A 288 12.13 5.18 9.29
CA ALA A 288 11.99 5.52 10.70
C ALA A 288 11.99 7.04 10.95
N PHE A 289 12.88 7.77 10.28
CA PHE A 289 12.90 9.24 10.33
C PHE A 289 11.62 9.83 9.78
N ARG A 290 11.20 9.40 8.58
CA ARG A 290 9.98 9.87 7.91
C ARG A 290 8.77 9.71 8.82
N HIS A 291 8.54 8.53 9.39
CA HIS A 291 7.41 8.25 10.26
C HIS A 291 7.45 9.07 11.56
N THR A 292 8.62 9.12 12.21
CA THR A 292 8.81 9.91 13.45
C THR A 292 8.58 11.40 13.20
N TYR A 293 9.19 11.96 12.16
CA TYR A 293 9.08 13.37 11.84
C TYR A 293 7.68 13.75 11.33
N TRP A 294 7.06 12.90 10.52
CA TRP A 294 5.69 13.08 10.06
C TRP A 294 4.72 13.16 11.24
N ASN A 295 4.82 12.24 12.21
CA ASN A 295 3.98 12.29 13.42
C ASN A 295 4.29 13.47 14.33
N ALA A 296 5.55 13.91 14.42
CA ALA A 296 5.90 15.14 15.14
C ALA A 296 5.26 16.38 14.51
N LEU A 297 5.30 16.50 13.17
CA LEU A 297 4.69 17.59 12.43
C LEU A 297 3.16 17.57 12.54
N MET A 298 2.52 16.40 12.40
CA MET A 298 1.07 16.25 12.59
C MET A 298 0.66 16.63 14.02
N THR A 299 1.43 16.21 15.03
CA THR A 299 1.17 16.56 16.43
C THR A 299 1.26 18.05 16.67
N ARG A 300 2.27 18.71 16.12
CA ARG A 300 2.42 20.17 16.22
C ARG A 300 1.25 20.90 15.57
N ARG A 301 0.74 20.41 14.44
CA ARG A 301 -0.28 21.10 13.63
C ARG A 301 -1.72 20.82 14.07
N PHE A 302 -2.03 19.56 14.36
CA PHE A 302 -3.39 19.04 14.57
C PHE A 302 -3.59 18.40 15.95
N GLY A 303 -2.53 18.31 16.77
CA GLY A 303 -2.57 17.68 18.09
C GLY A 303 -2.25 16.19 18.08
N ALA A 304 -1.88 15.67 19.25
CA ALA A 304 -1.42 14.29 19.42
C ALA A 304 -2.51 13.25 19.14
N ASP A 305 -3.77 13.56 19.47
CA ASP A 305 -4.90 12.65 19.25
C ASP A 305 -5.19 12.45 17.76
N PHE A 306 -5.17 13.54 16.98
CA PHE A 306 -5.29 13.47 15.53
C PHE A 306 -4.13 12.66 14.93
N ALA A 307 -2.89 12.99 15.31
CA ALA A 307 -1.71 12.29 14.80
C ALA A 307 -1.74 10.79 15.13
N LYS A 308 -2.18 10.43 16.34
CA LYS A 308 -2.33 9.03 16.76
C LYS A 308 -3.41 8.33 15.94
N ALA A 309 -4.60 8.93 15.82
CA ALA A 309 -5.69 8.34 15.06
C ALA A 309 -5.30 8.14 13.60
N TYR A 310 -4.75 9.18 12.96
CA TYR A 310 -4.35 9.11 11.55
C TYR A 310 -3.21 8.11 11.34
N GLY A 311 -2.15 8.19 12.14
CA GLY A 311 -1.02 7.26 12.03
C GLY A 311 -1.45 5.80 12.24
N THR A 312 -2.36 5.54 13.18
CA THR A 312 -2.90 4.18 13.40
C THR A 312 -3.72 3.70 12.19
N ALA A 313 -4.57 4.56 11.62
CA ALA A 313 -5.36 4.23 10.44
C ALA A 313 -4.48 4.02 9.20
N HIS A 314 -3.40 4.78 9.06
CA HIS A 314 -2.45 4.68 7.95
C HIS A 314 -1.74 3.33 7.90
N GLU A 315 -1.37 2.78 9.07
CA GLU A 315 -0.73 1.45 9.13
C GLU A 315 -1.74 0.30 9.04
N GLY A 316 -3.04 0.57 9.16
CA GLY A 316 -4.13 -0.40 9.07
C GLY A 316 -4.43 -0.90 7.66
N LEU A 317 -3.55 -0.70 6.68
CA LEU A 317 -3.67 -1.35 5.38
C LEU A 317 -3.37 -2.84 5.52
N GLY A 318 -4.34 -3.69 5.19
CA GLY A 318 -4.20 -5.14 5.37
C GLY A 318 -2.95 -5.72 4.68
N GLY A 319 -2.37 -6.74 5.31
CA GLY A 319 -1.20 -7.46 4.79
C GLY A 319 0.14 -6.75 4.97
N ASN A 320 0.23 -5.75 5.85
CA ASN A 320 1.51 -5.21 6.26
C ASN A 320 2.36 -6.28 6.98
N ALA A 321 3.65 -6.29 6.67
CA ALA A 321 4.59 -7.16 7.38
C ALA A 321 4.68 -6.70 8.85
N PRO A 322 4.51 -7.56 9.85
CA PRO A 322 4.39 -7.14 11.24
C PRO A 322 5.58 -6.33 11.78
N ALA A 323 6.79 -6.63 11.32
CA ALA A 323 7.98 -5.87 11.68
C ALA A 323 7.93 -4.42 11.17
N ARG A 324 7.40 -4.20 9.96
CA ARG A 324 7.22 -2.85 9.40
C ARG A 324 6.12 -2.11 10.13
N GLU A 325 4.95 -2.72 10.28
CA GLU A 325 3.83 -2.10 11.00
C GLU A 325 4.23 -1.72 12.44
N ALA A 326 4.97 -2.59 13.13
CA ALA A 326 5.48 -2.29 14.46
C ALA A 326 6.47 -1.10 14.44
N MET A 327 7.37 -1.06 13.46
CA MET A 327 8.32 0.03 13.26
C MET A 327 7.61 1.36 13.06
N ASP A 328 6.66 1.40 12.14
CA ASP A 328 5.91 2.59 11.78
C ASP A 328 5.10 3.10 12.97
N LEU A 329 4.30 2.24 13.62
CA LEU A 329 3.47 2.64 14.77
C LEU A 329 4.29 3.07 15.99
N TYR A 330 5.39 2.38 16.29
CA TYR A 330 6.28 2.75 17.39
C TYR A 330 6.96 4.10 17.12
N ASN A 331 7.53 4.28 15.93
CA ASN A 331 8.19 5.52 15.55
C ASN A 331 7.21 6.68 15.43
N ASN A 332 5.98 6.42 14.99
CA ASN A 332 4.87 7.35 15.04
C ASN A 332 4.63 7.83 16.49
N GLU A 333 4.65 6.94 17.49
CA GLU A 333 4.53 7.31 18.91
C GLU A 333 5.71 8.15 19.42
N VAL A 334 6.95 7.77 19.07
CA VAL A 334 8.16 8.55 19.40
C VAL A 334 8.04 9.97 18.85
N GLY A 335 7.58 10.12 17.61
CA GLY A 335 7.38 11.42 16.96
C GLY A 335 6.37 12.32 17.71
N ARG A 336 5.23 11.74 18.12
CA ARG A 336 4.24 12.45 18.92
C ARG A 336 4.83 12.91 20.25
N LYS A 337 5.60 12.05 20.93
CA LYS A 337 6.27 12.38 22.20
C LYS A 337 7.25 13.54 22.04
N ILE A 338 8.12 13.49 21.02
CA ILE A 338 9.07 14.57 20.72
C ILE A 338 8.35 15.91 20.54
N ALA A 339 7.24 15.94 19.80
CA ALA A 339 6.48 17.17 19.59
C ALA A 339 5.80 17.69 20.87
N MET A 340 5.24 16.80 21.70
CA MET A 340 4.62 17.18 22.97
C MET A 340 5.62 17.73 23.99
N GLU A 341 6.84 17.20 24.02
CA GLU A 341 7.93 17.68 24.88
C GLU A 341 8.55 19.00 24.36
N ASN A 342 8.27 19.36 23.11
CA ASN A 342 8.83 20.54 22.44
C ASN A 342 7.75 21.35 21.72
N PRO A 343 6.73 21.89 22.43
CA PRO A 343 5.53 22.46 21.81
C PRO A 343 5.81 23.71 20.95
N ASN A 344 6.93 24.40 21.20
CA ASN A 344 7.33 25.60 20.46
C ASN A 344 8.40 25.33 19.40
N ALA A 345 8.82 24.07 19.21
CA ALA A 345 9.88 23.76 18.27
C ALA A 345 9.42 24.01 16.82
N SER A 346 10.28 24.65 16.04
CA SER A 346 10.10 24.79 14.60
C SER A 346 10.16 23.42 13.92
N PRO A 347 9.64 23.29 12.68
CA PRO A 347 9.86 22.09 11.89
C PRO A 347 11.33 21.65 11.77
N GLU A 348 12.27 22.59 11.64
CA GLU A 348 13.71 22.34 11.53
C GLU A 348 14.29 21.85 12.87
N GLU A 349 13.85 22.43 13.98
CA GLU A 349 14.23 21.99 15.32
C GLU A 349 13.68 20.58 15.63
N LEU A 350 12.44 20.29 15.20
CA LEU A 350 11.86 18.95 15.30
C LEU A 350 12.64 17.95 14.44
N ALA A 351 13.02 18.29 13.22
CA ALA A 351 13.84 17.43 12.36
C ALA A 351 15.18 17.09 13.03
N THR A 352 15.83 18.09 13.66
CA THR A 352 17.07 17.89 14.41
C THR A 352 16.89 16.96 15.61
N LYS A 353 15.79 17.12 16.37
CA LYS A 353 15.46 16.27 17.53
C LYS A 353 15.15 14.84 17.11
N VAL A 354 14.43 14.65 16.01
CA VAL A 354 14.16 13.32 15.45
C VAL A 354 15.46 12.66 15.01
N ARG A 355 16.36 13.39 14.34
CA ARG A 355 17.69 12.86 13.96
C ARG A 355 18.49 12.40 15.18
N ALA A 356 18.47 13.18 16.26
CA ALA A 356 19.13 12.81 17.51
C ALA A 356 18.50 11.55 18.13
N SER A 357 17.16 11.45 18.17
CA SER A 357 16.45 10.27 18.69
C SER A 357 16.83 8.99 17.95
N ILE A 358 16.93 9.07 16.62
CA ILE A 358 17.41 7.97 15.80
C ILE A 358 18.86 7.63 16.11
N SER A 359 19.77 8.60 16.18
CA SER A 359 21.18 8.32 16.49
C SER A 359 21.38 7.72 17.88
N ASN A 360 20.48 8.01 18.83
CA ASN A 360 20.56 7.55 20.21
C ASN A 360 20.03 6.12 20.43
N GLY A 361 19.37 5.49 19.45
CA GLY A 361 18.75 4.17 19.66
C GLY A 361 17.32 4.20 20.19
N ASP A 362 16.68 5.37 20.24
CA ASP A 362 15.32 5.48 20.78
C ASP A 362 14.27 4.94 19.81
N ASN A 363 14.56 5.03 18.51
CA ASN A 363 13.74 4.53 17.42
C ASN A 363 14.03 3.06 17.11
N ILE A 364 13.15 2.45 16.31
CA ILE A 364 13.36 1.12 15.76
C ILE A 364 13.43 1.17 14.23
N VAL A 365 14.16 0.24 13.63
CA VAL A 365 14.35 0.10 12.18
C VAL A 365 14.13 -1.35 11.78
N VAL A 366 13.75 -1.60 10.53
CA VAL A 366 13.72 -2.96 9.98
C VAL A 366 15.06 -3.26 9.31
N GLY A 367 15.73 -4.33 9.75
CA GLY A 367 17.00 -4.79 9.21
C GLY A 367 16.83 -5.64 7.94
N HIS A 368 17.95 -6.00 7.31
CA HIS A 368 17.95 -6.91 6.15
C HIS A 368 17.43 -8.32 6.46
N ASP A 369 17.43 -8.71 7.73
CA ASP A 369 16.82 -9.94 8.22
C ASP A 369 15.29 -9.86 8.35
N LEU A 370 14.69 -8.74 7.94
CA LEU A 370 13.27 -8.45 8.02
C LEU A 370 12.73 -8.43 9.47
N GLN A 371 13.62 -8.19 10.44
CA GLN A 371 13.29 -8.07 11.86
C GLN A 371 13.48 -6.63 12.32
N ILE A 372 12.85 -6.28 13.45
CA ILE A 372 13.06 -4.97 14.07
C ILE A 372 14.33 -4.94 14.91
N HIS A 373 15.04 -3.82 14.86
CA HIS A 373 16.26 -3.53 15.62
C HIS A 373 16.20 -2.11 16.18
N ARG A 374 16.98 -1.81 17.22
CA ARG A 374 17.16 -0.42 17.69
C ARG A 374 17.98 0.38 16.67
N SER A 375 17.68 1.66 16.52
CA SER A 375 18.41 2.56 15.60
C SER A 375 19.78 2.96 16.18
N THR A 376 20.88 2.28 15.90
CA THR A 376 22.19 2.69 16.47
C THR A 376 22.96 3.68 15.60
N ALA A 377 23.77 4.56 16.23
CA ALA A 377 24.65 5.54 15.58
C ALA A 377 25.66 4.94 14.58
N ASP A 378 26.11 3.71 14.82
CA ASP A 378 27.19 3.07 14.03
C ASP A 378 26.73 2.40 12.74
N GLY A 379 25.44 2.51 12.37
CA GLY A 379 24.96 1.99 11.10
C GLY A 379 25.47 0.58 10.79
N ALA A 380 25.57 -0.31 11.80
CA ALA A 380 26.19 -1.63 11.65
C ALA A 380 25.35 -2.61 10.79
N ALA A 381 24.25 -2.13 10.22
CA ALA A 381 23.78 -2.56 8.91
C ALA A 381 24.25 -1.53 7.88
N HIS A 382 25.57 -1.46 7.64
CA HIS A 382 26.08 -0.64 6.56
C HIS A 382 25.53 -1.29 5.31
N ALA A 383 24.58 -0.58 4.71
CA ALA A 383 24.43 -0.36 3.29
C ALA A 383 25.60 -0.89 2.44
N ASP A 384 25.71 -2.21 2.32
CA ASP A 384 26.44 -2.86 1.24
C ASP A 384 25.56 -2.77 -0.01
N GLY A 385 25.44 -1.55 -0.54
CA GLY A 385 25.31 -1.23 -1.97
C GLY A 385 24.23 -1.94 -2.79
N LYS A 386 23.27 -2.62 -2.17
CA LYS A 386 22.09 -3.19 -2.78
C LYS A 386 20.99 -3.02 -1.77
N GLY A 387 20.29 -1.89 -1.90
CA GLY A 387 18.97 -1.75 -1.31
C GLY A 387 18.19 -3.00 -1.67
N THR A 388 18.03 -3.90 -0.71
CA THR A 388 16.95 -4.86 -0.77
C THR A 388 15.75 -3.97 -0.53
N GLY A 389 15.28 -3.30 -1.60
CA GLY A 389 13.94 -2.79 -1.65
C GLY A 389 13.09 -4.00 -1.38
N VAL A 390 12.81 -4.26 -0.10
CA VAL A 390 11.82 -5.24 0.30
C VAL A 390 10.59 -4.55 -0.24
N PRO A 391 9.92 -5.08 -1.28
CA PRO A 391 8.72 -4.44 -1.79
C PRO A 391 7.74 -4.17 -0.64
N ARG A 392 6.62 -3.49 -0.88
CA ARG A 392 5.42 -3.73 -0.07
C ARG A 392 5.05 -5.21 -0.18
N THR A 393 5.81 -6.05 0.52
CA THR A 393 5.66 -7.48 0.60
C THR A 393 4.49 -7.66 1.51
N THR A 394 3.47 -8.26 0.93
CA THR A 394 2.32 -8.75 1.64
C THR A 394 2.84 -9.77 2.65
N GLY A 395 2.71 -9.44 3.92
CA GLY A 395 3.09 -10.28 5.05
C GLY A 395 1.88 -11.01 5.61
N ILE A 396 2.13 -12.05 6.40
CA ILE A 396 1.11 -12.58 7.29
C ILE A 396 1.09 -11.65 8.52
N PRO A 397 -0.03 -10.94 8.77
CA PRO A 397 -0.11 -9.99 9.88
C PRO A 397 0.02 -10.73 11.21
N MET A 398 0.51 -10.06 12.25
CA MET A 398 0.37 -10.58 13.60
C MET A 398 -1.01 -10.23 14.14
N PRO A 399 -1.54 -11.03 15.09
CA PRO A 399 -2.84 -10.73 15.68
C PRO A 399 -2.80 -9.36 16.36
N ALA A 400 -3.68 -8.46 15.95
CA ALA A 400 -3.89 -7.20 16.65
C ALA A 400 -4.35 -7.47 18.10
N ASN A 401 -3.87 -6.65 19.05
CA ASN A 401 -4.27 -6.75 20.46
C ASN A 401 -5.63 -6.13 20.75
#